data_AF-A0AAW6WQT7-F1
#
_entry.id   AF-A0AAW6WQT7-F1
#
_cell.length_a   1.000
_cell.length_b   1.000
_cell.length_c   1.000
_cell.angle_alpha   90.00
_cell.angle_beta   90.00
_cell.angle_gamma   90.00
#
_symmetry.space_group_name_H-M   'P 1'
#
loop_
_entity.id
_entity.type
_entity.pdbx_description
1 polymer ?
#
loop_
_entity_poly.entity_id
_entity_poly.type
_entity_poly.pdbx_seq_one_letter_code
_entity_poly.pdbx_strand_id
1 'polypeptide(L)' 'MNVTIRKIGNSEGVIIPKEVLDQLGLGAGDTLELSLKDGGLLMQPTDADFARQMEHAQRFMDQYKVALKKLAE' A
#
# COMPACT_ATOMS: atom_id res chain seq x y z
N MET A 1 14.84 8.51 -2.07
CA MET A 1 14.12 8.30 -3.34
C MET A 1 13.38 9.58 -3.65
N ASN A 2 13.54 10.14 -4.86
CA ASN A 2 12.93 11.42 -5.21
C ASN A 2 11.80 11.17 -6.21
N VAL A 3 10.64 11.76 -5.96
CA VAL A 3 9.50 11.76 -6.88
C VAL A 3 9.23 13.18 -7.35
N THR A 4 8.70 13.33 -8.56
CA THR A 4 8.38 14.63 -9.14
C THR A 4 6.89 14.73 -9.37
N ILE A 5 6.31 15.86 -8.97
CA ILE A 5 4.92 16.20 -9.25
C ILE A 5 4.77 16.43 -10.76
N ARG A 6 3.76 15.82 -11.36
CA ARG A 6 3.47 15.88 -12.80
C ARG A 6 1.99 16.08 -13.04
N LYS A 7 1.65 16.66 -14.20
CA LYS A 7 0.26 16.87 -14.61
C LYS A 7 -0.38 15.54 -15.01
N ILE A 8 -1.56 15.24 -14.46
CA ILE A 8 -2.40 14.08 -14.76
C ILE A 8 -3.81 14.61 -15.05
N GLY A 9 -4.14 14.76 -16.34
CA GLY A 9 -5.40 15.40 -16.75
C GLY A 9 -5.49 16.83 -16.21
N ASN A 10 -6.55 17.12 -15.45
CA ASN A 10 -6.75 18.43 -14.82
C ASN A 10 -6.07 18.56 -13.45
N SER A 11 -5.44 17.50 -12.95
CA SER A 11 -4.83 17.44 -11.61
C SER A 11 -3.32 17.31 -11.66
N GLU A 12 -2.68 17.46 -10.52
CA GLU A 12 -1.29 17.19 -10.27
C GLU A 12 -1.17 15.90 -9.45
N GLY A 13 -0.17 15.08 -9.73
CA GLY A 13 0.07 13.85 -8.98
C GLY A 13 1.53 13.45 -8.98
N VAL A 14 1.84 12.42 -8.18
CA VAL A 14 3.14 11.77 -8.13
C VAL A 14 3.01 10.33 -8.63
N ILE A 15 4.05 9.81 -9.26
CA ILE A 15 4.13 8.39 -9.56
C ILE A 15 4.76 7.69 -8.36
N ILE A 16 4.02 6.74 -7.79
CA ILE A 16 4.53 5.87 -6.75
C ILE A 16 5.25 4.69 -7.43
N PRO A 17 6.54 4.48 -7.16
CA PRO A 17 7.28 3.35 -7.71
C PRO A 17 6.68 2.02 -7.29
N LYS A 18 6.79 1.02 -8.16
CA LYS A 18 6.17 -0.30 -7.94
C LYS A 18 6.65 -0.95 -6.65
N GLU A 19 7.93 -0.80 -6.32
CA GLU A 19 8.54 -1.39 -5.13
C GLU A 19 7.92 -0.85 -3.83
N VAL A 20 7.47 0.42 -3.84
CA VAL A 20 6.79 1.04 -2.69
C VAL A 20 5.36 0.52 -2.57
N LEU A 21 4.66 0.37 -3.70
CA LEU A 21 3.32 -0.23 -3.74
C LEU A 21 3.34 -1.67 -3.24
N ASP A 22 4.29 -2.48 -3.72
CA ASP A 22 4.44 -3.89 -3.34
C ASP A 22 4.69 -4.06 -1.82
N GLN A 23 5.50 -3.17 -1.21
CA GLN A 23 5.74 -3.18 0.25
C GLN A 23 4.48 -2.86 1.07
N LEU A 24 3.58 -2.05 0.52
CA LEU A 24 2.32 -1.67 1.16
C LEU A 24 1.15 -2.58 0.75
N GLY A 25 1.39 -3.56 -0.14
CA GLY A 25 0.35 -4.41 -0.71
C GLY A 25 -0.61 -3.67 -1.67
N LEU A 26 -0.26 -2.46 -2.11
CA LEU A 26 -1.17 -1.60 -2.87
C LEU A 26 -1.11 -1.85 -4.38
N GLY A 27 -2.23 -1.58 -5.05
CA GLY A 27 -2.38 -1.68 -6.50
C GLY A 27 -3.18 -0.54 -7.11
N ALA A 28 -3.30 -0.57 -8.44
CA ALA A 28 -4.16 0.36 -9.14
C ALA A 28 -5.63 0.12 -8.76
N GLY A 29 -6.31 1.17 -8.29
CA GLY A 29 -7.71 1.12 -7.85
C GLY A 29 -7.89 1.14 -6.33
N ASP A 30 -6.82 0.96 -5.56
CA ASP A 30 -6.86 1.11 -4.10
C ASP A 30 -6.99 2.59 -3.70
N THR A 31 -7.67 2.84 -2.59
CA THR A 31 -7.95 4.17 -2.07
C THR A 31 -7.11 4.47 -0.84
N LEU A 32 -6.40 5.60 -0.90
CA LEU A 32 -5.59 6.11 0.21
C LEU A 32 -6.24 7.37 0.77
N GLU A 33 -6.23 7.49 2.10
CA GLU A 33 -6.48 8.74 2.79
C GLU A 33 -5.21 9.60 2.76
N LEU A 34 -5.37 10.88 2.41
CA LEU A 34 -4.29 11.86 2.37
C LEU A 34 -4.49 12.88 3.50
N SER A 35 -3.49 13.05 4.35
CA SER A 35 -3.48 14.06 5.41
C SER A 35 -2.18 14.87 5.41
N LEU A 36 -2.24 16.09 5.95
CA LEU A 36 -1.06 16.93 6.17
C LEU A 36 -0.59 16.75 7.61
N LYS A 37 0.66 16.31 7.79
CA LYS A 37 1.24 16.08 9.11
C LYS A 37 2.69 16.54 9.13
N ASP A 38 3.03 17.37 10.12
CA ASP A 38 4.39 17.88 10.37
C ASP A 38 5.05 18.53 9.13
N GLY A 39 4.25 19.21 8.30
CA GLY A 39 4.71 19.83 7.05
C GLY A 39 4.94 18.86 5.89
N GLY A 40 4.61 17.58 6.08
CA GLY A 40 4.63 16.54 5.06
C GLY A 40 3.23 16.05 4.67
N LEU A 41 3.20 15.26 3.59
CA LEU A 41 2.02 14.50 3.17
C LEU A 41 2.11 13.09 3.74
N LEU A 42 1.07 12.68 4.46
CA LEU A 42 0.90 11.32 4.94
C LEU A 42 -0.21 10.66 4.13
N MET A 43 0.12 9.56 3.45
CA MET A 43 -0.83 8.73 2.70
C MET A 43 -0.97 7.39 3.41
N GLN A 44 -2.18 6.99 3.74
CA GLN A 44 -2.46 5.73 4.44
C GLN A 44 -3.60 4.98 3.74
N PRO A 45 -3.54 3.65 3.63
CA PRO A 45 -4.66 2.86 3.13
C PRO A 45 -5.90 3.12 3.95
N THR A 46 -7.05 3.26 3.29
CA THR A 46 -8.33 3.33 4.00
C THR A 46 -8.69 1.95 4.56
N ASP A 47 -9.31 1.91 5.76
CA ASP A 47 -9.69 0.67 6.47
C ASP A 47 -10.56 -0.27 5.60
N ALA A 48 -11.33 0.28 4.65
CA ALA A 48 -12.17 -0.48 3.73
C ALA A 48 -11.37 -1.33 2.72
N ASP A 49 -10.14 -0.92 2.40
CA ASP A 49 -9.23 -1.66 1.52
C ASP A 49 -8.31 -2.57 2.34
N PHE A 50 -7.88 -2.11 3.52
CA PHE A 50 -7.08 -2.91 4.44
C PHE A 50 -7.84 -4.15 4.93
N ALA A 51 -9.14 -4.06 5.23
CA ALA A 51 -9.94 -5.23 5.65
C ALA A 51 -10.03 -6.30 4.55
N ARG A 52 -10.21 -5.90 3.29
CA ARG A 52 -10.25 -6.83 2.14
C ARG A 52 -8.90 -7.49 1.92
N GLN A 53 -7.81 -6.73 2.02
CA GLN A 53 -6.46 -7.27 1.87
C GLN A 53 -6.02 -8.13 3.07
N MET A 54 -6.36 -7.74 4.30
CA MET A 54 -6.18 -8.59 5.48
C MET A 54 -6.94 -9.88 5.34
N GLU A 55 -8.15 -9.90 4.78
CA GLU A 55 -8.87 -11.16 4.58
C GLU A 55 -8.12 -12.10 3.62
N HIS A 56 -7.56 -11.56 2.53
CA HIS A 56 -6.72 -12.33 1.60
C HIS A 56 -5.38 -12.76 2.23
N ALA A 57 -4.71 -11.87 2.96
CA ALA A 57 -3.47 -12.15 3.66
C ALA A 57 -3.68 -13.15 4.81
N GLN A 58 -4.79 -13.07 5.53
CA GLN A 58 -5.17 -14.01 6.59
C GLN A 58 -5.41 -15.40 6.00
N ARG A 59 -6.16 -15.50 4.90
CA ARG A 59 -6.35 -16.78 4.19
C ARG A 59 -5.02 -17.37 3.69
N PHE A 60 -4.13 -16.54 3.16
CA PHE A 60 -2.80 -16.96 2.73
C PHE A 60 -1.91 -17.39 3.91
N MET A 61 -1.86 -16.61 4.99
CA MET A 61 -1.12 -16.94 6.20
C MET A 61 -1.65 -18.20 6.88
N ASP A 62 -2.97 -18.41 6.89
CA ASP A 62 -3.59 -19.64 7.41
C ASP A 62 -3.25 -20.84 6.52
N GLN A 63 -3.27 -20.67 5.20
CA GLN A 63 -2.94 -21.73 4.23
C GLN A 63 -1.45 -22.12 4.25
N TYR A 64 -0.54 -21.17 4.49
CA TYR A 64 0.92 -21.38 4.45
C TYR A 64 1.61 -21.27 5.82
N LYS A 65 0.84 -21.32 6.91
CA LYS A 65 1.28 -21.13 8.30
C LYS A 65 2.51 -21.97 8.66
N VAL A 66 2.56 -23.22 8.19
CA VAL A 66 3.65 -24.16 8.45
C VAL A 66 4.91 -23.82 7.65
N ALA A 67 4.76 -23.36 6.40
CA ALA A 67 5.88 -23.01 5.54
C ALA A 67 6.53 -21.69 5.99
N LEU A 68 5.72 -20.68 6.33
CA LEU A 68 6.20 -19.40 6.87
C LEU A 68 6.91 -19.58 8.22
N LYS A 69 6.42 -20.47 9.09
CA LYS A 69 7.07 -20.78 10.36
C LYS A 69 8.47 -21.41 10.19
N LYS A 70 8.65 -22.24 9.16
CA LYS A 70 9.95 -22.85 8.83
C LYS A 70 10.95 -21.89 8.17
N LEU A 71 10.47 -20.81 7.56
CA LEU A 71 11.31 -19.75 6.97
C LEU A 71 11.82 -18.73 8.01
N ALA A 72 11.20 -18.71 9.19
CA ALA A 72 11.56 -17.84 10.30
C ALA A 72 12.49 -18.51 11.33
N GLU A 73 12.85 -19.78 11.12
CA GLU A 73 13.98 -20.49 11.78
C GLU A 73 15.28 -20.19 11.03
#